data_AF-A0A7R9V7L1-F1
#
_entry.id   AF-A0A7R9V7L1-F1
#
_cell.length_a   1.000
_cell.length_b   1.000
_cell.length_c   1.000
_cell.angle_alpha   90.00
_cell.angle_beta   90.00
_cell.angle_gamma   90.00
#
_symmetry.space_group_name_H-M   'P 1'
#
loop_
_entity.id
_entity.type
_entity.pdbx_description
1 polymer ?
#
loop_
_entity_poly.entity_id
_entity_poly.type
_entity_poly.pdbx_seq_one_letter_code
_entity_poly.pdbx_strand_id
1 'polypeptide(L)'
;KFGGGIRLGEMERDSLLAHGAAYILHDRLHSCSDYSVMDVCSKCGSVIAPLNMPHAASSVTQGMMIAGDGRSSTARVICPVCDRSSKHIERVAIPYVFRYLVTELAAMNIKVSLEVGS
;
A
#
# COMPACT_ATOMS: atom_id res chain seq x y z
N LYS A 1 -19.93 24.98 3.48
CA LYS A 1 -19.59 24.17 4.68
C LYS A 1 -19.07 22.83 4.20
N PHE A 2 -17.84 22.44 4.54
CA PHE A 2 -17.32 21.11 4.20
C PHE A 2 -17.92 20.09 5.19
N GLY A 3 -18.58 19.06 4.68
CA GLY A 3 -19.09 17.96 5.51
C GLY A 3 -17.91 17.12 6.02
N GLY A 4 -17.62 17.21 7.31
CA GLY A 4 -16.60 16.38 7.97
C GLY A 4 -17.18 15.06 8.45
N GLY A 5 -16.33 14.03 8.58
CA GLY A 5 -16.69 12.76 9.20
C GLY A 5 -16.82 12.87 10.72
N ILE A 6 -17.54 11.92 11.32
CA ILE A 6 -17.63 11.77 12.79
C ILE A 6 -16.38 11.03 13.26
N ARG A 7 -15.71 11.57 14.28
CA ARG A 7 -14.52 10.93 14.86
C ARG A 7 -14.93 9.90 15.90
N LEU A 8 -14.53 8.66 15.69
CA LEU A 8 -14.58 7.61 16.71
C LEU A 8 -13.33 7.75 17.58
N GLY A 9 -13.52 8.01 18.87
CA GLY A 9 -12.43 8.13 19.83
C GLY A 9 -12.06 6.80 20.47
N GLU A 10 -11.18 6.90 21.47
CA GLU A 10 -10.69 5.75 22.24
C GLU A 10 -11.80 5.12 23.10
N MET A 11 -12.68 5.94 23.70
CA MET A 11 -13.76 5.47 24.56
C MET A 11 -14.80 4.65 23.77
N GLU A 12 -15.11 5.07 22.54
CA GLU A 12 -16.05 4.37 21.67
C GLU A 12 -15.46 3.06 21.14
N ARG A 13 -14.15 3.05 20.84
CA ARG A 13 -13.45 1.82 20.47
C ARG A 13 -13.51 0.79 21.60
N ASP A 14 -13.16 1.21 22.81
CA ASP A 14 -13.06 0.31 23.95
C ASP A 14 -14.46 -0.19 24.38
N SER A 15 -15.48 0.66 24.24
CA SER A 15 -16.88 0.27 24.43
C SER A 15 -17.32 -0.81 23.45
N LEU A 16 -17.06 -0.64 22.15
CA LEU A 16 -17.43 -1.65 21.13
C LEU A 16 -16.65 -2.97 21.32
N LEU A 17 -15.40 -2.90 21.80
CA LEU A 17 -14.61 -4.09 22.13
C LEU A 17 -15.25 -4.86 23.30
N ALA A 18 -15.68 -4.15 24.34
CA ALA A 18 -16.36 -4.77 25.50
C ALA A 18 -17.67 -5.46 25.12
N HIS A 19 -18.38 -4.96 24.10
CA HIS A 19 -19.60 -5.58 23.56
C HIS A 19 -19.30 -6.76 22.61
N GLY A 20 -18.03 -7.08 22.34
CA GLY A 20 -17.64 -8.13 21.40
C GLY A 20 -17.91 -7.79 19.93
N ALA A 21 -18.17 -6.52 19.61
CA ALA A 21 -18.51 -6.06 18.27
C ALA A 21 -17.27 -5.84 17.38
N ALA A 22 -16.37 -6.84 17.33
CA ALA A 22 -15.08 -6.75 16.62
C ALA A 22 -15.24 -6.48 15.11
N TYR A 23 -16.28 -7.04 14.48
CA TYR A 23 -16.55 -6.80 13.07
C TYR A 23 -16.93 -5.34 12.78
N ILE A 24 -17.76 -4.72 13.65
CA ILE A 24 -18.14 -3.31 13.52
C ILE A 24 -16.94 -2.41 13.75
N LEU A 25 -16.08 -2.75 14.71
CA LEU A 25 -14.83 -2.03 14.94
C LEU A 25 -13.91 -2.05 13.73
N HIS A 26 -13.70 -3.23 13.13
CA HIS A 26 -12.92 -3.36 11.91
C HIS A 26 -13.54 -2.56 10.77
N ASP A 27 -14.86 -2.62 10.58
CA ASP A 27 -15.54 -1.83 9.55
C ASP A 27 -15.33 -0.31 9.75
N ARG A 28 -15.52 0.19 10.96
CA ARG A 28 -15.41 1.63 11.26
C ARG A 28 -13.99 2.16 11.26
N LEU A 29 -13.03 1.42 11.82
CA LEU A 29 -11.64 1.87 11.96
C LEU A 29 -10.74 1.49 10.78
N HIS A 30 -11.06 0.44 10.03
CA HIS A 30 -10.27 -0.04 8.91
C HIS A 30 -10.97 0.19 7.57
N SER A 31 -12.08 -0.52 7.31
CA SER A 31 -12.73 -0.54 5.98
C SER A 31 -13.30 0.81 5.54
N CYS A 32 -13.98 1.53 6.44
CA CYS A 32 -14.62 2.80 6.15
C CYS A 32 -13.72 4.02 6.38
N SER A 33 -12.65 3.90 7.17
CA SER A 33 -11.77 5.04 7.51
C SER A 33 -10.64 5.18 6.51
N ASP A 34 -9.75 4.17 6.44
CA ASP A 34 -8.43 4.32 5.81
C ASP A 34 -8.00 3.08 5.02
N TYR A 35 -8.95 2.31 4.48
CA TYR A 35 -8.65 1.11 3.70
C TYR A 35 -7.74 1.43 2.51
N SER A 36 -6.57 0.80 2.47
CA SER A 36 -5.63 0.94 1.37
C SER A 36 -4.96 -0.38 1.04
N VAL A 37 -4.70 -0.61 -0.24
CA VAL A 37 -3.97 -1.79 -0.72
C VAL A 37 -2.55 -1.36 -1.05
N MET A 38 -1.57 -2.08 -0.51
CA MET A 38 -0.15 -1.84 -0.80
C MET A 38 0.58 -3.12 -1.17
N ASP A 39 1.60 -2.98 -2.01
CA ASP A 39 2.50 -4.06 -2.39
C ASP A 39 3.58 -4.20 -1.31
N VAL A 40 3.78 -5.42 -0.82
CA VAL A 40 4.78 -5.78 0.20
C VAL A 40 5.67 -6.87 -0.35
N CYS A 41 6.96 -6.81 -0.07
CA CYS A 41 7.87 -7.88 -0.48
C CYS A 41 8.01 -8.95 0.62
N SER A 42 7.64 -10.20 0.34
CA SER A 42 7.67 -11.31 1.32
C SER A 42 9.09 -11.71 1.74
N LYS A 43 10.12 -11.36 0.96
CA LYS A 43 11.54 -11.63 1.28
C LYS A 43 12.16 -10.62 2.26
N CYS A 44 11.98 -9.32 2.00
CA CYS A 44 12.60 -8.27 2.83
C CYS A 44 11.65 -7.67 3.87
N GLY A 45 10.35 -7.99 3.78
CA GLY A 45 9.29 -7.45 4.64
C GLY A 45 9.09 -5.94 4.52
N SER A 46 9.67 -5.31 3.50
CA SER A 46 9.59 -3.86 3.33
C SER A 46 8.33 -3.48 2.57
N VAL A 47 7.59 -2.54 3.14
CA VAL A 47 6.40 -1.90 2.54
C VAL A 47 6.72 -0.69 1.66
N ILE A 48 7.85 -0.03 1.88
CA ILE A 48 8.27 1.17 1.11
C ILE A 48 9.08 0.81 -0.15
N ALA A 49 9.85 -0.28 -0.09
CA ALA A 49 10.79 -0.64 -1.15
C ALA A 49 10.16 -0.98 -2.52
N PRO A 50 8.97 -1.61 -2.64
CA PRO A 50 8.40 -1.96 -3.94
C PRO A 50 8.14 -0.71 -4.79
N LEU A 51 8.74 -0.68 -5.98
CA LEU A 51 8.60 0.42 -6.93
C LEU A 51 7.87 -0.07 -8.16
N ASN A 52 6.93 0.76 -8.63
CA ASN A 52 6.31 0.55 -9.92
C ASN A 52 7.27 1.05 -11.01
N MET A 53 7.80 0.14 -11.83
CA MET A 53 8.67 0.52 -12.95
C MET A 53 7.79 0.75 -14.19
N PRO A 54 7.52 2.00 -14.60
CA PRO A 54 6.93 2.25 -15.91
C PRO A 54 7.92 1.78 -16.98
N HIS A 55 7.40 1.13 -18.03
CA HIS A 55 8.16 0.82 -19.23
C HIS A 55 8.59 2.12 -19.91
N ALA A 56 9.72 2.70 -19.48
CA ALA A 56 10.38 3.78 -20.20
C ALA A 56 10.98 3.19 -21.48
N ALA A 57 10.31 3.48 -22.60
CA ALA A 57 10.92 3.90 -23.86
C ALA A 57 12.38 3.43 -24.04
N SER A 58 12.56 2.14 -24.29
CA SER A 58 13.78 1.63 -24.91
C SER A 58 13.72 1.94 -26.41
N SER A 59 13.84 3.23 -26.78
CA SER A 59 14.30 3.68 -28.10
C SER A 59 14.24 5.21 -28.16
N VAL A 60 15.38 5.85 -27.91
CA VAL A 60 15.67 7.19 -28.42
C VAL A 60 15.74 7.09 -29.95
N THR A 61 14.60 7.25 -30.63
CA THR A 61 14.47 7.61 -32.05
C THR A 61 13.07 8.15 -32.31
N GLN A 62 12.95 9.48 -32.26
CA GLN A 62 12.34 10.35 -33.28
C GLN A 62 11.13 9.80 -34.08
N GLY A 63 9.96 10.43 -33.90
CA GLY A 63 8.92 10.46 -34.94
C GLY A 63 7.49 10.27 -34.44
N MET A 64 6.62 11.21 -34.80
CA MET A 64 5.16 11.15 -34.68
C MET A 64 4.60 9.76 -35.04
N MET A 65 3.69 9.21 -34.22
CA MET A 65 2.68 8.26 -34.69
C MET A 65 1.30 8.53 -34.08
N ILE A 66 0.36 8.72 -35.01
CA ILE A 66 -1.09 8.71 -34.89
C ILE A 66 -1.56 7.25 -34.76
N ALA A 67 -2.58 7.03 -33.92
CA ALA A 67 -3.54 5.91 -33.87
C ALA A 67 -3.08 4.47 -34.19
N GLY A 68 -3.23 3.57 -33.21
CA GLY A 68 -3.37 2.12 -33.47
C GLY A 68 -2.96 1.19 -32.34
N ASP A 69 -3.94 0.46 -31.82
CA ASP A 69 -3.89 -0.78 -31.02
C ASP A 69 -3.32 -0.81 -29.59
N GLY A 70 -4.24 -1.06 -28.67
CA GLY A 70 -4.00 -1.28 -27.25
C GLY A 70 -3.31 -2.59 -26.94
N ARG A 71 -2.27 -2.51 -26.11
CA ARG A 71 -1.96 -3.50 -25.09
C ARG A 71 -1.59 -2.75 -23.82
N SER A 72 -2.38 -2.99 -22.77
CA SER A 72 -2.16 -2.48 -21.42
C SER A 72 -0.71 -2.74 -21.02
N SER A 73 0.09 -1.68 -20.94
CA SER A 73 1.44 -1.69 -20.40
C SER A 73 1.33 -1.98 -18.90
N THR A 74 1.19 -3.25 -18.54
CA THR A 74 1.10 -3.67 -17.14
C THR A 74 2.38 -3.26 -16.43
N ALA A 75 2.24 -2.23 -15.61
CA ALA A 75 3.33 -1.65 -14.87
C ALA A 75 3.84 -2.72 -13.87
N ARG A 76 5.11 -3.12 -14.01
CA ARG A 76 5.69 -4.19 -13.20
C ARG A 76 6.21 -3.60 -11.89
N VAL A 77 5.66 -4.08 -10.78
CA VAL A 77 6.19 -3.75 -9.45
C VAL A 77 7.41 -4.62 -9.20
N ILE A 78 8.51 -4.00 -8.77
CA ILE A 78 9.79 -4.66 -8.48
C ILE A 78 10.33 -4.19 -7.13
N CYS A 79 10.99 -5.08 -6.40
CA CYS A 79 11.70 -4.71 -5.18
C CYS A 79 13.19 -4.48 -5.50
N PRO A 80 13.73 -3.25 -5.36
CA PRO A 80 15.15 -2.96 -5.61
C PRO A 80 16.09 -3.50 -4.54
N VAL A 81 15.57 -3.89 -3.37
CA VAL A 81 16.37 -4.31 -2.21
C VAL A 81 16.76 -5.79 -2.26
N CYS A 82 15.93 -6.64 -2.87
CA CYS A 82 16.21 -8.08 -2.99
C CYS A 82 16.88 -8.39 -4.33
N ASP A 83 16.06 -8.60 -5.38
CA ASP A 83 16.53 -9.16 -6.65
C ASP A 83 15.96 -8.42 -7.88
N ARG A 84 15.39 -7.22 -7.72
CA ARG A 84 14.58 -6.51 -8.76
C ARG A 84 13.54 -7.42 -9.42
N SER A 85 13.02 -8.39 -8.67
CA SER A 85 12.07 -9.39 -9.14
C SER A 85 10.67 -9.07 -8.65
N SER A 86 9.68 -9.41 -9.47
CA SER A 86 8.25 -9.34 -9.12
C SER A 86 7.72 -10.62 -8.46
N LYS A 87 8.57 -11.65 -8.25
CA LYS A 87 8.14 -12.99 -7.79
C LYS A 87 7.65 -13.03 -6.34
N HIS A 88 8.13 -12.13 -5.48
CA HIS A 88 7.88 -12.17 -4.03
C HIS A 88 7.17 -10.88 -3.59
N ILE A 89 6.20 -10.42 -4.39
CA ILE A 89 5.43 -9.21 -4.11
C ILE A 89 3.98 -9.64 -3.90
N GLU A 90 3.48 -9.33 -2.71
CA GLU A 90 2.13 -9.65 -2.29
C GLU A 90 1.36 -8.36 -1.99
N ARG A 91 0.08 -8.34 -2.33
CA ARG A 91 -0.80 -7.20 -2.07
C ARG A 91 -1.52 -7.42 -0.75
N VAL A 92 -1.29 -6.51 0.19
CA VAL A 92 -1.90 -6.55 1.52
C VAL A 92 -2.78 -5.33 1.73
N ALA A 93 -3.96 -5.54 2.31
CA ALA A 93 -4.84 -4.46 2.74
C ALA A 93 -4.43 -3.99 4.13
N ILE A 94 -4.00 -2.74 4.26
CA ILE A 94 -3.56 -2.13 5.51
C ILE A 94 -4.04 -0.66 5.55
N PRO A 95 -4.30 -0.05 6.72
CA PRO A 95 -4.64 1.36 6.82
C PRO A 95 -3.58 2.28 6.21
N TYR A 96 -4.02 3.32 5.51
CA TYR A 96 -3.11 4.32 4.94
C TYR A 96 -2.18 4.96 5.99
N VAL A 97 -2.72 5.22 7.19
CA VAL A 97 -1.98 5.79 8.31
C VAL A 97 -0.80 4.90 8.72
N PHE A 98 -0.92 3.58 8.61
CA PHE A 98 0.20 2.67 8.88
C PHE A 98 1.33 2.85 7.87
N ARG A 99 1.01 3.04 6.59
CA ARG A 99 2.02 3.34 5.56
C ARG A 99 2.79 4.62 5.91
N TYR A 100 2.07 5.64 6.37
CA TYR A 100 2.67 6.90 6.81
C TYR A 100 3.56 6.72 8.06
N LEU A 101 3.09 5.95 9.04
CA LEU A 101 3.89 5.59 10.21
C LEU A 101 5.22 4.93 9.81
N VAL A 102 5.18 3.97 8.88
CA VAL A 102 6.41 3.29 8.43
C VAL A 102 7.34 4.25 7.69
N THR A 103 6.82 5.23 6.94
CA THR A 103 7.67 6.26 6.31
C THR A 103 8.32 7.20 7.31
N GLU A 104 7.61 7.59 8.37
CA GLU A 104 8.17 8.44 9.44
C GLU A 104 9.23 7.68 10.25
N LEU A 105 9.00 6.40 10.55
CA LEU A 105 10.00 5.55 11.19
C LEU A 105 11.24 5.37 10.31
N ALA A 106 11.06 5.18 8.99
CA ALA A 106 12.17 5.09 8.06
C ALA A 106 13.00 6.39 7.99
N ALA A 107 12.35 7.56 8.13
CA ALA A 107 13.05 8.85 8.22
C ALA A 107 13.93 8.96 9.47
N MET A 108 13.56 8.27 10.56
CA MET A 108 14.38 8.14 11.78
C MET A 108 15.36 6.97 11.74
N ASN A 109 15.62 6.40 10.56
CA ASN A 109 16.48 5.23 10.36
C ASN A 109 16.01 3.96 11.11
N ILE A 110 14.70 3.86 11.39
CA ILE A 110 14.08 2.68 12.00
C ILE A 110 13.44 1.85 10.89
N LYS A 111 13.90 0.61 10.73
CA LYS A 111 13.35 -0.35 9.76
C LYS A 111 12.21 -1.15 10.40
N VAL A 112 11.02 -1.06 9.81
CA VAL A 112 9.90 -1.98 10.09
C VAL A 112 9.90 -3.09 9.05
N SER A 113 9.90 -4.35 9.49
CA SER A 113 9.75 -5.53 8.64
C SER A 113 8.42 -6.23 8.93
N LEU A 114 7.62 -6.43 7.90
CA LEU A 114 6.41 -7.24 7.95
C LEU A 114 6.70 -8.66 7.48
N GLU A 115 6.35 -9.63 8.30
CA GLU A 115 6.29 -11.03 7.89
C GLU A 115 4.92 -11.29 7.29
N VAL A 116 4.87 -11.54 5.98
CA VAL A 116 3.64 -11.92 5.30
C VAL A 116 3.61 -13.44 5.26
N GLY A 117 2.70 -14.04 6.04
CA GLY A 117 2.47 -15.47 6.03
C GLY A 117 1.68 -15.86 4.79
N SER A 118 2.34 -16.51 3.83
CA SER A 118 1.70 -17.17 2.68
C SER A 118 1.18 -18.55 3.05
#